data_AF-A0A955PE02-F1
#
_entry.id   AF-A0A955PE02-F1
#
_cell.length_a   1.000
_cell.length_b   1.000
_cell.length_c   1.000
_cell.angle_alpha   90.00
_cell.angle_beta   90.00
_cell.angle_gamma   90.00
#
_symmetry.space_group_name_H-M   'P 1'
#
loop_
_entity.id
_entity.type
_entity.pdbx_description
1 polymer ?
#
loop_
_entity_poly.entity_id
_entity_poly.type
_entity_poly.pdbx_seq_one_letter_code
_entity_poly.pdbx_strand_id
1 'polypeptide(L)'
;MMIDPRVIFTLLLATTIVFWVGQSESKVIFVAKSGDGSNGDSWDTAYTFIGDAFIASTTGDEVWVKGGRYVENLETAVPITLLGGFDGSERFDERDLRNPGENPTILDGNKLGSVLVANHDLNADGVTITKGKGLGSGIRVVGSRLELNNVHVLANGENKNTLRGGGIYSTDSELIICDSVVNDNLVLQFGGGIYASNSSLHLVRTEFGNNISGFAGGGLSVNRSTVVIEQCLFTGNWIAFVGTGGGLSEEYGGAINSRLSIGVCSNSVFRKNFARIGSEVNIESGRISFQNCSFDMVSIFESFVAIYWSQNPPIFTNCIFAGRDDDTFTSFSADITYSTIEGGYPGEGNIDADPKFVDPDHGDYHLLRGSPCIDSGTDTGLME
;
A
#
# COMPACT_ATOMS: atom_id res chain seq x y z
N MET A 1 12.30 45.12 -79.84
CA MET A 1 11.61 45.98 -78.85
C MET A 1 11.06 45.06 -77.78
N MET A 2 11.35 45.36 -76.52
CA MET A 2 11.32 44.52 -75.31
C MET A 2 9.93 43.99 -74.87
N ILE A 3 9.97 43.10 -73.83
CA ILE A 3 8.94 42.69 -72.82
C ILE A 3 8.50 41.20 -73.00
N ASP A 4 8.48 40.25 -72.06
CA ASP A 4 8.56 40.16 -70.57
C ASP A 4 8.88 38.68 -70.16
N PRO A 5 9.74 38.37 -69.17
CA PRO A 5 9.83 37.03 -68.59
C PRO A 5 8.82 36.85 -67.43
N ARG A 6 7.62 36.33 -67.73
CA ARG A 6 6.63 35.91 -66.72
C ARG A 6 6.82 34.41 -66.44
N VAL A 7 7.52 34.05 -65.37
CA VAL A 7 6.95 33.76 -64.04
C VAL A 7 5.92 32.62 -64.11
N ILE A 8 6.40 31.38 -64.00
CA ILE A 8 5.58 30.24 -63.58
C ILE A 8 5.80 30.09 -62.07
N PHE A 9 4.93 30.73 -61.29
CA PHE A 9 4.75 30.40 -59.87
C PHE A 9 3.52 29.49 -59.78
N THR A 10 3.75 28.19 -59.64
CA THR A 10 2.70 27.25 -59.25
C THR A 10 2.49 27.43 -57.75
N LEU A 11 1.50 28.25 -57.36
CA LEU A 11 0.99 28.30 -55.99
C LEU A 11 0.13 27.04 -55.75
N LEU A 12 0.75 25.99 -55.23
CA LEU A 12 0.01 24.95 -54.52
C LEU A 12 -0.38 25.54 -53.16
N LEU A 13 -1.63 25.96 -53.01
CA LEU A 13 -2.22 26.19 -51.69
C LEU A 13 -2.37 24.81 -51.03
N ALA A 14 -1.32 24.38 -50.31
CA ALA A 14 -1.48 23.34 -49.32
C ALA A 14 -2.22 23.98 -48.13
N THR A 15 -3.54 23.83 -48.08
CA THR A 15 -4.27 24.02 -46.83
C THR A 15 -3.82 22.92 -45.87
N THR A 16 -2.80 23.20 -45.07
CA THR A 16 -2.58 22.46 -43.83
C THR A 16 -3.79 22.72 -42.94
N ILE A 17 -4.75 21.80 -42.97
CA ILE A 17 -5.70 21.64 -41.88
C ILE A 17 -4.86 21.12 -40.72
N VAL A 18 -4.37 22.04 -39.90
CA VAL A 18 -3.90 21.71 -38.56
C VAL A 18 -5.15 21.26 -37.81
N PHE A 19 -5.34 19.94 -37.72
CA PHE A 19 -6.20 19.41 -36.67
C PHE A 19 -5.50 19.76 -35.36
N TRP A 20 -5.97 20.83 -34.71
CA TRP A 20 -5.88 20.91 -33.26
C TRP A 20 -6.65 19.71 -32.75
N VAL A 21 -5.96 18.60 -32.49
CA VAL A 21 -6.40 17.70 -31.45
C VAL A 21 -6.23 18.55 -30.20
N GLY A 22 -7.29 19.25 -29.79
CA GLY A 22 -7.32 19.88 -28.49
C GLY A 22 -7.01 18.77 -27.50
N GLN A 23 -5.85 18.83 -26.85
CA GLN A 23 -5.72 18.17 -25.58
C GLN A 23 -6.82 18.78 -24.73
N SER A 24 -7.77 17.96 -24.30
CA SER A 24 -8.68 18.36 -23.23
C SER A 24 -7.76 18.74 -22.07
N GLU A 25 -7.78 20.02 -21.70
CA GLU A 25 -7.09 20.47 -20.50
C GLU A 25 -7.74 19.74 -19.32
N SER A 26 -6.93 19.12 -18.47
CA SER A 26 -7.43 18.45 -17.27
C SER A 26 -8.25 19.46 -16.46
N LYS A 27 -9.48 19.11 -16.11
CA LYS A 27 -10.37 19.97 -15.34
C LYS A 27 -10.58 19.43 -13.92
N VAL A 28 -11.03 20.33 -13.06
CA VAL A 28 -11.56 19.97 -11.73
C VAL A 28 -13.04 19.65 -11.87
N ILE A 29 -13.47 18.53 -11.30
CA ILE A 29 -14.86 18.09 -11.21
C ILE A 29 -15.25 18.01 -9.73
N PHE A 30 -16.22 18.82 -9.33
CA PHE A 30 -16.68 18.91 -7.94
C PHE A 30 -17.76 17.87 -7.62
N VAL A 31 -17.63 17.24 -6.46
CA VAL A 31 -18.59 16.28 -5.90
C VAL A 31 -19.00 16.70 -4.49
N ALA A 32 -20.29 16.92 -4.29
CA ALA A 32 -20.86 17.25 -2.99
C ALA A 32 -22.33 16.81 -2.92
N LYS A 33 -22.72 16.20 -1.80
CA LYS A 33 -24.14 15.87 -1.54
C LYS A 33 -25.07 17.10 -1.51
N SER A 34 -24.51 18.28 -1.32
CA SER A 34 -25.23 19.56 -1.34
C SER A 34 -25.36 20.18 -2.73
N GLY A 35 -24.66 19.64 -3.73
CA GLY A 35 -24.74 20.12 -5.11
C GLY A 35 -26.06 19.75 -5.78
N ASP A 36 -26.34 20.36 -6.93
CA ASP A 36 -27.56 20.09 -7.71
C ASP A 36 -27.47 18.86 -8.64
N GLY A 37 -26.29 18.24 -8.74
CA GLY A 37 -26.06 17.04 -9.55
C GLY A 37 -25.90 17.28 -11.04
N SER A 38 -25.71 18.51 -11.50
CA SER A 38 -25.79 18.85 -12.92
C SER A 38 -24.51 18.59 -13.73
N ASN A 39 -23.40 19.25 -13.41
CA ASN A 39 -22.21 19.22 -14.27
C ASN A 39 -20.86 19.15 -13.56
N GLY A 40 -20.80 19.37 -12.25
CA GLY A 40 -19.54 19.29 -11.51
C GLY A 40 -18.58 20.46 -11.74
N ASP A 41 -19.03 21.59 -12.32
CA ASP A 41 -18.14 22.74 -12.59
C ASP A 41 -17.90 23.65 -11.36
N SER A 42 -18.70 23.47 -10.29
CA SER A 42 -18.61 24.22 -9.03
C SER A 42 -19.23 23.42 -7.87
N TRP A 43 -19.07 23.87 -6.63
CA TRP A 43 -19.74 23.25 -5.48
C TRP A 43 -21.27 23.30 -5.54
N ASP A 44 -21.85 24.36 -6.12
CA ASP A 44 -23.30 24.50 -6.30
C ASP A 44 -23.81 23.51 -7.37
N THR A 45 -23.04 23.33 -8.44
CA THR A 45 -23.37 22.43 -9.56
C THR A 45 -22.74 21.04 -9.44
N ALA A 46 -22.20 20.71 -8.26
CA ALA A 46 -21.44 19.50 -8.00
C ALA A 46 -22.28 18.24 -8.24
N TYR A 47 -21.63 17.18 -8.73
CA TYR A 47 -22.25 15.87 -8.74
C TYR A 47 -22.58 15.41 -7.31
N THR A 48 -23.71 14.74 -7.11
CA THR A 48 -24.11 14.24 -5.78
C THR A 48 -23.54 12.86 -5.46
N PHE A 49 -23.03 12.15 -6.48
CA PHE A 49 -22.37 10.85 -6.42
C PHE A 49 -20.98 10.94 -7.02
N ILE A 50 -20.02 10.21 -6.46
CA ILE A 50 -18.64 10.18 -6.98
C ILE A 50 -18.61 9.43 -8.33
N GLY A 51 -19.45 8.39 -8.47
CA GLY A 51 -19.54 7.60 -9.70
C GLY A 51 -19.92 8.44 -10.93
N ASP A 52 -20.81 9.42 -10.78
CA ASP A 52 -21.20 10.32 -11.87
C ASP A 52 -20.02 11.17 -12.35
N ALA A 53 -19.20 11.68 -11.41
CA ALA A 53 -17.98 12.40 -11.73
C ALA A 53 -16.95 11.50 -12.43
N PHE A 54 -16.80 10.25 -12.01
CA PHE A 54 -15.91 9.27 -12.66
C PHE A 54 -16.33 9.00 -14.11
N ILE A 55 -17.64 8.87 -14.36
CA ILE A 55 -18.20 8.66 -15.71
C ILE A 55 -18.00 9.91 -16.59
N ALA A 56 -18.13 11.11 -16.00
CA ALA A 56 -17.97 12.38 -16.71
C ALA A 56 -16.51 12.78 -16.97
N SER A 57 -15.56 12.11 -16.31
CA SER A 57 -14.14 12.44 -16.37
C SER A 57 -13.51 12.08 -17.71
N THR A 58 -12.51 12.87 -18.10
CA THR A 58 -11.54 12.58 -19.16
C THR A 58 -10.14 12.40 -18.57
N THR A 59 -9.22 11.84 -19.36
CA THR A 59 -7.86 11.55 -18.90
C THR A 59 -7.19 12.79 -18.31
N GLY A 60 -6.75 12.68 -17.05
CA GLY A 60 -6.04 13.74 -16.33
C GLY A 60 -6.92 14.59 -15.42
N ASP A 61 -8.25 14.43 -15.45
CA ASP A 61 -9.16 15.20 -14.60
C ASP A 61 -8.93 14.93 -13.10
N GLU A 62 -9.21 15.95 -12.29
CA GLU A 62 -9.23 15.86 -10.83
C GLU A 62 -10.67 15.87 -10.32
N VAL A 63 -11.03 14.87 -9.51
CA VAL A 63 -12.33 14.77 -8.84
C VAL A 63 -12.18 15.25 -7.40
N TRP A 64 -12.69 16.44 -7.09
CA TRP A 64 -12.64 17.05 -5.77
C TRP A 64 -13.91 16.72 -4.99
N VAL A 65 -13.76 16.02 -3.86
CA VAL A 65 -14.90 15.49 -3.11
C VAL A 65 -15.03 16.17 -1.75
N LYS A 66 -16.14 16.88 -1.56
CA LYS A 66 -16.54 17.44 -0.26
C LYS A 66 -16.67 16.34 0.78
N GLY A 67 -16.18 16.61 2.00
CA GLY A 67 -16.27 15.74 3.15
C GLY A 67 -17.67 15.18 3.36
N GLY A 68 -17.74 13.87 3.60
CA GLY A 68 -18.99 13.13 3.69
C GLY A 68 -18.82 11.64 3.40
N ARG A 69 -19.87 10.87 3.68
CA ARG A 69 -19.93 9.43 3.42
C ARG A 69 -20.68 9.12 2.12
N TYR A 70 -20.01 8.59 1.13
CA TYR A 70 -20.56 8.21 -0.18
C TYR A 70 -20.68 6.69 -0.23
N VAL A 71 -21.89 6.19 -0.46
CA VAL A 71 -22.21 4.76 -0.41
C VAL A 71 -22.31 4.23 -1.82
N GLU A 72 -21.17 3.82 -2.39
CA GLU A 72 -20.99 3.56 -3.81
C GLU A 72 -19.88 2.52 -4.03
N ASN A 73 -19.91 1.85 -5.19
CA ASN A 73 -18.80 1.06 -5.70
C ASN A 73 -18.32 1.73 -6.99
N LEU A 74 -17.05 2.13 -7.03
CA LEU A 74 -16.49 2.97 -8.07
C LEU A 74 -15.60 2.17 -9.01
N GLU A 75 -15.58 2.58 -10.27
CA GLU A 75 -14.69 2.02 -11.29
C GLU A 75 -14.15 3.14 -12.17
N THR A 76 -12.82 3.20 -12.31
CA THR A 76 -12.17 4.16 -13.20
C THR A 76 -12.39 3.77 -14.65
N ALA A 77 -12.80 4.71 -15.51
CA ALA A 77 -12.88 4.52 -16.96
C ALA A 77 -11.73 5.17 -17.74
N VAL A 78 -11.02 6.12 -17.10
CA VAL A 78 -9.87 6.84 -17.63
C VAL A 78 -8.91 7.16 -16.47
N PRO A 79 -7.64 7.51 -16.76
CA PRO A 79 -6.72 7.98 -15.74
C PRO A 79 -7.20 9.27 -15.07
N ILE A 80 -7.33 9.30 -13.74
CA ILE A 80 -7.83 10.46 -12.98
C ILE A 80 -7.13 10.60 -11.62
N THR A 81 -7.31 11.77 -11.00
CA THR A 81 -6.97 12.00 -9.59
C THR A 81 -8.26 12.13 -8.76
N LEU A 82 -8.35 11.45 -7.63
CA LEU A 82 -9.43 11.55 -6.65
C LEU A 82 -8.91 12.23 -5.39
N LEU A 83 -9.46 13.39 -5.03
CA LEU A 83 -9.05 14.17 -3.86
C LEU A 83 -10.20 14.31 -2.87
N GLY A 84 -9.99 13.87 -1.63
CA GLY A 84 -10.88 14.07 -0.50
C GLY A 84 -10.39 15.16 0.45
N GLY A 85 -11.26 15.55 1.39
CA GLY A 85 -10.91 16.53 2.45
C GLY A 85 -11.44 17.94 2.24
N PHE A 86 -12.26 18.19 1.22
CA PHE A 86 -12.78 19.53 0.95
C PHE A 86 -13.96 19.87 1.88
N ASP A 87 -14.03 21.12 2.35
CA ASP A 87 -15.19 21.65 3.08
C ASP A 87 -16.36 22.02 2.15
N GLY A 88 -16.07 22.19 0.86
CA GLY A 88 -17.04 22.55 -0.17
C GLY A 88 -17.22 24.05 -0.38
N SER A 89 -16.18 24.84 -0.09
CA SER A 89 -16.10 26.28 -0.33
C SER A 89 -14.87 26.69 -1.14
N GLU A 90 -13.93 25.76 -1.36
CA GLU A 90 -12.66 25.98 -2.03
C GLU A 90 -12.83 26.31 -3.52
N ARG A 91 -11.98 27.20 -4.02
CA ARG A 91 -11.87 27.53 -5.45
C ARG A 91 -10.88 26.58 -6.14
N PHE A 92 -10.87 26.58 -7.48
CA PHE A 92 -10.02 25.69 -8.28
C PHE A 92 -8.50 25.83 -8.01
N ASP A 93 -8.06 26.97 -7.47
CA ASP A 93 -6.68 27.28 -7.10
C ASP A 93 -6.37 27.05 -5.60
N GLU A 94 -7.34 26.55 -4.84
CA GLU A 94 -7.26 26.36 -3.39
C GLU A 94 -7.18 24.87 -2.98
N ARG A 95 -6.66 24.02 -3.88
CA ARG A 95 -6.49 22.56 -3.70
C ARG A 95 -5.88 22.18 -2.36
N ASP A 96 -4.86 22.92 -1.93
CA ASP A 96 -4.05 22.61 -0.74
C ASP A 96 -4.67 23.14 0.57
N LEU A 97 -5.83 23.83 0.50
CA LEU A 97 -6.60 24.23 1.70
C LEU A 97 -7.46 23.10 2.25
N ARG A 98 -7.63 22.00 1.50
CA ARG A 98 -8.37 20.81 1.95
C ARG A 98 -7.79 20.27 3.26
N ASN A 99 -8.67 19.74 4.10
CA ASN A 99 -8.31 19.12 5.37
C ASN A 99 -9.03 17.77 5.54
N PRO A 100 -8.41 16.65 5.10
CA PRO A 100 -8.98 15.32 5.26
C PRO A 100 -9.28 14.90 6.71
N GLY A 101 -8.59 15.52 7.68
CA GLY A 101 -8.83 15.26 9.11
C GLY A 101 -10.11 15.92 9.64
N GLU A 102 -10.43 17.13 9.18
CA GLU A 102 -11.65 17.86 9.57
C GLU A 102 -12.86 17.54 8.68
N ASN A 103 -12.61 17.27 7.39
CA ASN A 103 -13.64 17.04 6.37
C ASN A 103 -13.48 15.64 5.73
N PRO A 104 -13.64 14.54 6.49
CA PRO A 104 -13.33 13.20 5.99
C PRO A 104 -14.23 12.81 4.81
N THR A 105 -13.61 12.40 3.71
CA THR A 105 -14.29 11.79 2.56
C THR A 105 -14.24 10.27 2.69
N ILE A 106 -15.40 9.64 2.87
CA ILE A 106 -15.52 8.19 3.13
C ILE A 106 -16.26 7.52 1.97
N LEU A 107 -15.57 6.63 1.26
CA LEU A 107 -16.10 5.70 0.27
C LEU A 107 -16.51 4.40 0.96
N ASP A 108 -17.81 4.13 1.01
CA ASP A 108 -18.40 2.96 1.68
C ASP A 108 -19.01 2.01 0.66
N GLY A 109 -18.41 0.82 0.50
CA GLY A 109 -18.90 -0.21 -0.43
C GLY A 109 -20.20 -0.90 0.01
N ASN A 110 -20.78 -0.54 1.16
CA ASN A 110 -22.01 -1.09 1.71
C ASN A 110 -22.04 -2.63 1.82
N LYS A 111 -20.88 -3.23 2.05
CA LYS A 111 -20.67 -4.68 2.07
C LYS A 111 -21.02 -5.35 0.73
N LEU A 112 -20.78 -4.64 -0.37
CA LEU A 112 -20.93 -5.11 -1.75
C LEU A 112 -19.65 -4.83 -2.52
N GLY A 113 -19.29 -5.73 -3.44
CA GLY A 113 -18.23 -5.51 -4.44
C GLY A 113 -16.87 -5.06 -3.88
N SER A 114 -15.97 -4.65 -4.77
CA SER A 114 -14.84 -3.82 -4.37
C SER A 114 -15.34 -2.39 -4.21
N VAL A 115 -14.89 -1.65 -3.19
CA VAL A 115 -15.24 -0.23 -3.07
C VAL A 115 -14.70 0.54 -4.27
N LEU A 116 -13.48 0.23 -4.69
CA LEU A 116 -12.82 0.84 -5.84
C LEU A 116 -12.22 -0.21 -6.77
N VAL A 117 -12.46 -0.05 -8.07
CA VAL A 117 -11.82 -0.82 -9.14
C VAL A 117 -10.99 0.13 -10.01
N ALA A 118 -9.67 0.02 -9.92
CA ALA A 118 -8.73 0.79 -10.74
C ALA A 118 -8.34 -0.03 -11.98
N ASN A 119 -9.16 0.02 -13.02
CA ASN A 119 -8.83 -0.55 -14.34
C ASN A 119 -7.97 0.40 -15.19
N HIS A 120 -7.87 1.66 -14.77
CA HIS A 120 -6.99 2.69 -15.33
C HIS A 120 -6.23 3.35 -14.18
N ASP A 121 -5.22 4.13 -14.52
CA ASP A 121 -4.37 4.76 -13.52
C ASP A 121 -5.18 5.65 -12.58
N LEU A 122 -4.95 5.51 -11.28
CA LEU A 122 -5.64 6.29 -10.27
C LEU A 122 -4.65 6.83 -9.27
N ASN A 123 -4.68 8.15 -9.07
CA ASN A 123 -4.10 8.77 -7.89
C ASN A 123 -5.23 9.11 -6.92
N ALA A 124 -5.19 8.63 -5.68
CA ALA A 124 -6.16 8.96 -4.65
C ALA A 124 -5.46 9.58 -3.44
N ASP A 125 -6.01 10.69 -2.94
CA ASP A 125 -5.46 11.39 -1.80
C ASP A 125 -6.55 11.84 -0.80
N GLY A 126 -6.35 11.55 0.48
CA GLY A 126 -7.19 12.09 1.56
C GLY A 126 -8.57 11.45 1.65
N VAL A 127 -8.69 10.19 1.26
CA VAL A 127 -9.95 9.44 1.27
C VAL A 127 -9.89 8.20 2.18
N THR A 128 -11.03 7.81 2.73
CA THR A 128 -11.21 6.55 3.45
C THR A 128 -12.00 5.55 2.60
N ILE A 129 -11.51 4.33 2.45
CA ILE A 129 -12.12 3.24 1.67
C ILE A 129 -12.50 2.12 2.64
N THR A 130 -13.80 1.82 2.72
CA THR A 130 -14.29 0.89 3.76
C THR A 130 -15.48 0.03 3.33
N LYS A 131 -15.68 -1.07 4.08
CA LYS A 131 -16.83 -1.97 3.96
C LYS A 131 -17.04 -2.54 2.57
N GLY A 132 -16.01 -2.75 1.78
CA GLY A 132 -16.13 -3.55 0.57
C GLY A 132 -16.18 -5.05 0.88
N LYS A 133 -16.73 -5.84 -0.06
CA LYS A 133 -16.99 -7.29 0.09
C LYS A 133 -16.85 -8.08 -1.23
N GLY A 134 -15.82 -7.78 -2.01
CA GLY A 134 -15.51 -8.42 -3.29
C GLY A 134 -14.06 -8.90 -3.38
N LEU A 135 -13.66 -9.49 -4.51
CA LEU A 135 -12.24 -9.77 -4.76
C LEU A 135 -11.46 -8.44 -4.78
N GLY A 136 -10.48 -8.25 -3.89
CA GLY A 136 -9.94 -6.91 -3.63
C GLY A 136 -10.94 -6.06 -2.87
N SER A 137 -11.36 -6.51 -1.69
CA SER A 137 -12.60 -6.04 -1.06
C SER A 137 -12.61 -4.52 -0.91
N GLY A 138 -11.53 -3.91 -0.43
CA GLY A 138 -11.37 -2.46 -0.52
C GLY A 138 -11.13 -2.02 -1.97
N ILE A 139 -9.95 -2.36 -2.50
CA ILE A 139 -9.47 -1.91 -3.81
C ILE A 139 -9.05 -3.10 -4.67
N ARG A 140 -9.44 -3.09 -5.94
CA ARG A 140 -8.98 -4.04 -6.96
C ARG A 140 -8.23 -3.30 -8.07
N VAL A 141 -7.00 -3.71 -8.34
CA VAL A 141 -6.10 -3.14 -9.37
C VAL A 141 -5.65 -4.26 -10.30
N VAL A 142 -5.85 -4.07 -11.61
CA VAL A 142 -5.47 -5.06 -12.62
C VAL A 142 -4.93 -4.35 -13.86
N GLY A 143 -3.65 -4.55 -14.18
CA GLY A 143 -3.04 -4.00 -15.40
C GLY A 143 -2.81 -2.50 -15.39
N SER A 144 -2.82 -1.84 -14.22
CA SER A 144 -2.82 -0.38 -14.08
C SER A 144 -1.92 0.10 -12.94
N ARG A 145 -1.74 1.41 -12.82
CA ARG A 145 -1.06 2.05 -11.69
C ARG A 145 -2.05 2.58 -10.65
N LEU A 146 -1.84 2.25 -9.39
CA LEU A 146 -2.55 2.87 -8.26
C LEU A 146 -1.56 3.60 -7.37
N GLU A 147 -1.81 4.89 -7.16
CA GLU A 147 -1.08 5.73 -6.22
C GLU A 147 -2.02 6.20 -5.10
N LEU A 148 -1.65 5.91 -3.85
CA LEU A 148 -2.41 6.27 -2.66
C LEU A 148 -1.56 7.16 -1.75
N ASN A 149 -2.04 8.36 -1.44
CA ASN A 149 -1.39 9.31 -0.54
C ASN A 149 -2.35 9.70 0.58
N ASN A 150 -2.01 9.55 1.87
CA ASN A 150 -2.95 9.90 2.95
C ASN A 150 -4.33 9.20 2.80
N VAL A 151 -4.31 7.92 2.44
CA VAL A 151 -5.51 7.11 2.24
C VAL A 151 -5.66 6.08 3.36
N HIS A 152 -6.89 5.90 3.83
CA HIS A 152 -7.22 4.90 4.83
C HIS A 152 -8.03 3.75 4.21
N VAL A 153 -7.44 2.56 4.06
CA VAL A 153 -8.13 1.33 3.61
C VAL A 153 -8.50 0.50 4.83
N LEU A 154 -9.75 0.62 5.28
CA LEU A 154 -10.19 0.15 6.60
C LEU A 154 -11.38 -0.82 6.53
N ALA A 155 -11.32 -1.89 7.33
CA ALA A 155 -12.48 -2.75 7.60
C ALA A 155 -13.17 -3.30 6.34
N ASN A 156 -12.36 -3.84 5.41
CA ASN A 156 -12.86 -4.49 4.20
C ASN A 156 -12.86 -6.02 4.34
N GLY A 157 -13.75 -6.70 3.60
CA GLY A 157 -13.74 -8.16 3.46
C GLY A 157 -14.57 -8.96 4.49
N GLU A 158 -15.56 -8.33 5.14
CA GLU A 158 -16.47 -9.02 6.07
C GLU A 158 -17.15 -10.27 5.41
N ASN A 159 -17.06 -11.44 6.07
CA ASN A 159 -17.64 -12.75 5.71
C ASN A 159 -16.84 -13.72 4.79
N LYS A 160 -15.50 -13.63 4.70
CA LYS A 160 -14.63 -14.77 4.30
C LYS A 160 -14.93 -15.44 2.94
N ASN A 161 -15.66 -14.79 2.04
CA ASN A 161 -15.92 -15.32 0.69
C ASN A 161 -14.87 -14.87 -0.34
N THR A 162 -13.99 -13.95 0.05
CA THR A 162 -12.96 -13.38 -0.81
C THR A 162 -11.66 -14.14 -0.57
N LEU A 163 -11.04 -14.61 -1.65
CA LEU A 163 -9.87 -15.47 -1.53
C LEU A 163 -8.59 -14.65 -1.35
N ARG A 164 -8.52 -13.43 -1.89
CA ARG A 164 -7.27 -12.65 -1.95
C ARG A 164 -7.53 -11.15 -1.85
N GLY A 165 -6.63 -10.44 -1.15
CA GLY A 165 -6.62 -8.98 -1.01
C GLY A 165 -7.82 -8.48 -0.21
N GLY A 166 -7.75 -8.55 1.12
CA GLY A 166 -8.79 -8.00 2.00
C GLY A 166 -8.89 -6.48 1.82
N GLY A 167 -7.79 -5.77 2.02
CA GLY A 167 -7.69 -4.33 1.73
C GLY A 167 -7.54 -4.09 0.24
N ILE A 168 -6.43 -4.56 -0.33
CA ILE A 168 -6.03 -4.31 -1.72
C ILE A 168 -5.67 -5.62 -2.42
N TYR A 169 -6.22 -5.82 -3.62
CA TYR A 169 -5.83 -6.87 -4.55
C TYR A 169 -5.16 -6.25 -5.77
N SER A 170 -3.95 -6.70 -6.08
CA SER A 170 -3.15 -6.22 -7.21
C SER A 170 -2.62 -7.36 -8.07
N THR A 171 -2.86 -7.28 -9.37
CA THR A 171 -2.27 -8.20 -10.36
C THR A 171 -1.75 -7.45 -11.58
N ASP A 172 -0.54 -7.75 -12.03
CA ASP A 172 0.04 -7.14 -13.23
C ASP A 172 0.03 -5.60 -13.16
N SER A 173 0.28 -5.04 -11.97
CA SER A 173 0.04 -3.63 -11.65
C SER A 173 1.22 -2.97 -10.92
N GLU A 174 1.20 -1.64 -10.86
CA GLU A 174 2.11 -0.83 -10.03
C GLU A 174 1.31 -0.25 -8.85
N LEU A 175 1.77 -0.51 -7.62
CA LEU A 175 1.21 0.07 -6.40
C LEU A 175 2.22 1.00 -5.73
N ILE A 176 1.83 2.24 -5.51
CA ILE A 176 2.58 3.22 -4.72
C ILE A 176 1.67 3.67 -3.58
N ILE A 177 2.12 3.47 -2.34
CA ILE A 177 1.34 3.81 -1.14
C ILE A 177 2.23 4.60 -0.20
N CYS A 178 1.84 5.84 0.06
CA CYS A 178 2.57 6.79 0.88
C CYS A 178 1.67 7.35 1.98
N ASP A 179 2.22 7.50 3.19
CA ASP A 179 1.57 8.23 4.29
C ASP A 179 0.14 7.71 4.59
N SER A 180 -0.06 6.40 4.48
CA SER A 180 -1.39 5.79 4.44
C SER A 180 -1.58 4.75 5.55
N VAL A 181 -2.81 4.28 5.70
CA VAL A 181 -3.19 3.25 6.68
C VAL A 181 -3.97 2.14 5.99
N VAL A 182 -3.53 0.90 6.15
CA VAL A 182 -4.22 -0.29 5.64
C VAL A 182 -4.50 -1.20 6.83
N ASN A 183 -5.67 -1.05 7.45
CA ASN A 183 -5.98 -1.70 8.72
C ASN A 183 -7.30 -2.46 8.74
N ASP A 184 -7.38 -3.43 9.65
CA ASP A 184 -8.59 -4.18 9.98
C ASP A 184 -9.24 -4.88 8.78
N ASN A 185 -8.44 -5.21 7.77
CA ASN A 185 -8.93 -5.87 6.57
C ASN A 185 -8.88 -7.39 6.73
N LEU A 186 -9.91 -8.08 6.22
CA LEU A 186 -10.09 -9.51 6.39
C LEU A 186 -10.18 -10.24 5.04
N VAL A 187 -9.51 -11.37 4.91
CA VAL A 187 -9.59 -12.24 3.73
C VAL A 187 -9.50 -13.72 4.09
N LEU A 188 -10.01 -14.60 3.23
CA LEU A 188 -9.97 -16.05 3.48
C LEU A 188 -8.60 -16.67 3.23
N GLN A 189 -7.84 -16.25 2.21
CA GLN A 189 -6.56 -16.92 1.89
C GLN A 189 -5.35 -16.00 2.02
N PHE A 190 -5.15 -15.08 1.07
CA PHE A 190 -3.86 -14.40 0.93
C PHE A 190 -3.99 -12.88 1.00
N GLY A 191 -3.13 -12.24 1.80
CA GLY A 191 -2.99 -10.79 1.84
C GLY A 191 -4.18 -10.11 2.51
N GLY A 192 -4.24 -10.15 3.84
CA GLY A 192 -5.29 -9.47 4.61
C GLY A 192 -5.30 -7.97 4.31
N GLY A 193 -4.14 -7.32 4.42
CA GLY A 193 -3.95 -5.94 3.97
C GLY A 193 -3.82 -5.88 2.45
N ILE A 194 -2.74 -6.43 1.90
CA ILE A 194 -2.45 -6.42 0.46
C ILE A 194 -2.13 -7.83 -0.04
N TYR A 195 -2.77 -8.22 -1.13
CA TYR A 195 -2.30 -9.30 -2.01
C TYR A 195 -1.78 -8.71 -3.31
N ALA A 196 -0.54 -9.05 -3.68
CA ALA A 196 0.06 -8.66 -4.94
C ALA A 196 0.64 -9.85 -5.70
N SER A 197 0.38 -9.91 -7.00
CA SER A 197 0.94 -10.92 -7.89
C SER A 197 1.43 -10.29 -9.19
N ASN A 198 2.64 -10.65 -9.63
CA ASN A 198 3.27 -10.09 -10.83
C ASN A 198 3.21 -8.55 -10.86
N SER A 199 3.43 -7.91 -9.71
CA SER A 199 3.25 -6.46 -9.51
C SER A 199 4.54 -5.82 -8.97
N SER A 200 4.62 -4.49 -9.01
CA SER A 200 5.63 -3.71 -8.30
C SER A 200 4.99 -2.91 -7.17
N LEU A 201 5.60 -2.96 -5.99
CA LEU A 201 5.09 -2.32 -4.79
C LEU A 201 6.14 -1.36 -4.24
N HIS A 202 5.73 -0.11 -4.01
CA HIS A 202 6.49 0.89 -3.29
C HIS A 202 5.65 1.40 -2.12
N LEU A 203 6.03 1.00 -0.91
CA LEU A 203 5.29 1.26 0.32
C LEU A 203 6.14 2.15 1.22
N VAL A 204 5.66 3.34 1.54
CA VAL A 204 6.42 4.37 2.28
C VAL A 204 5.57 4.95 3.39
N ARG A 205 6.10 5.05 4.62
CA ARG A 205 5.42 5.69 5.76
C ARG A 205 3.98 5.21 5.94
N THR A 206 3.77 3.92 5.79
CA THR A 206 2.44 3.31 5.78
C THR A 206 2.30 2.31 6.92
N GLU A 207 1.16 2.36 7.59
CA GLU A 207 0.78 1.38 8.60
C GLU A 207 -0.01 0.22 7.98
N PHE A 208 0.39 -1.00 8.34
CA PHE A 208 -0.36 -2.24 8.11
C PHE A 208 -0.72 -2.85 9.46
N GLY A 209 -1.96 -2.61 9.90
CA GLY A 209 -2.41 -2.89 11.25
C GLY A 209 -3.60 -3.86 11.33
N ASN A 210 -3.52 -4.88 12.18
CA ASN A 210 -4.65 -5.78 12.49
C ASN A 210 -5.31 -6.42 11.26
N ASN A 211 -4.55 -6.60 10.17
CA ASN A 211 -5.08 -7.25 8.99
C ASN A 211 -5.05 -8.77 9.18
N ILE A 212 -6.11 -9.43 8.72
CA ILE A 212 -6.33 -10.85 8.96
C ILE A 212 -6.44 -11.59 7.63
N SER A 213 -5.66 -12.65 7.48
CA SER A 213 -5.84 -13.64 6.41
C SER A 213 -6.01 -15.04 6.98
N GLY A 214 -6.53 -15.98 6.20
CA GLY A 214 -6.72 -17.37 6.65
C GLY A 214 -5.60 -18.33 6.25
N PHE A 215 -4.68 -17.94 5.35
CA PHE A 215 -3.57 -18.80 4.92
C PHE A 215 -2.20 -18.10 5.02
N ALA A 216 -2.00 -16.96 4.34
CA ALA A 216 -0.69 -16.31 4.38
C ALA A 216 -0.73 -14.79 4.11
N GLY A 217 0.20 -14.06 4.74
CA GLY A 217 0.30 -12.61 4.62
C GLY A 217 -0.87 -11.92 5.29
N GLY A 218 -0.88 -11.84 6.62
CA GLY A 218 -1.87 -11.04 7.36
C GLY A 218 -1.81 -9.59 6.88
N GLY A 219 -0.63 -8.97 6.94
CA GLY A 219 -0.37 -7.65 6.37
C GLY A 219 -0.23 -7.70 4.85
N LEU A 220 0.81 -8.38 4.37
CA LEU A 220 1.21 -8.41 2.97
C LEU A 220 1.47 -9.84 2.48
N SER A 221 0.92 -10.19 1.32
CA SER A 221 1.30 -11.38 0.56
C SER A 221 1.75 -10.98 -0.85
N VAL A 222 3.03 -11.21 -1.17
CA VAL A 222 3.65 -10.88 -2.47
C VAL A 222 4.08 -12.13 -3.23
N ASN A 223 3.65 -12.23 -4.49
CA ASN A 223 3.97 -13.33 -5.39
C ASN A 223 4.58 -12.82 -6.69
N ARG A 224 5.75 -13.36 -7.09
CA ARG A 224 6.42 -12.98 -8.36
C ARG A 224 6.49 -11.46 -8.56
N SER A 225 6.74 -10.72 -7.50
CA SER A 225 6.62 -9.25 -7.47
C SER A 225 7.94 -8.61 -7.04
N THR A 226 8.07 -7.30 -7.27
CA THR A 226 9.11 -6.48 -6.65
C THR A 226 8.52 -5.67 -5.51
N VAL A 227 9.28 -5.50 -4.43
CA VAL A 227 8.81 -4.75 -3.25
C VAL A 227 9.89 -3.83 -2.69
N VAL A 228 9.52 -2.58 -2.46
CA VAL A 228 10.30 -1.59 -1.70
C VAL A 228 9.42 -1.15 -0.54
N ILE A 229 9.90 -1.35 0.69
CA ILE A 229 9.21 -0.98 1.93
C ILE A 229 10.12 -0.03 2.70
N GLU A 230 9.63 1.15 3.04
CA GLU A 230 10.42 2.17 3.73
C GLU A 230 9.59 2.81 4.82
N GLN A 231 10.14 2.91 6.03
CA GLN A 231 9.50 3.64 7.14
C GLN A 231 8.08 3.13 7.46
N CYS A 232 7.82 1.84 7.25
CA CYS A 232 6.51 1.25 7.47
C CYS A 232 6.39 0.62 8.86
N LEU A 233 5.15 0.51 9.33
CA LEU A 233 4.80 -0.21 10.55
C LEU A 233 3.90 -1.40 10.21
N PHE A 234 4.33 -2.61 10.55
CA PHE A 234 3.50 -3.81 10.50
C PHE A 234 3.15 -4.22 11.93
N THR A 235 1.88 -4.10 12.31
CA THR A 235 1.45 -4.33 13.71
C THR A 235 0.20 -5.20 13.80
N GLY A 236 0.20 -6.20 14.68
CA GLY A 236 -1.02 -6.95 14.99
C GLY A 236 -1.60 -7.77 13.82
N ASN A 237 -0.87 -7.93 12.71
CA ASN A 237 -1.37 -8.67 11.56
C ASN A 237 -1.38 -10.16 11.87
N TRP A 238 -2.43 -10.86 11.43
CA TRP A 238 -2.71 -12.20 11.92
C TRP A 238 -3.15 -13.16 10.82
N ILE A 239 -2.57 -14.35 10.82
CA ILE A 239 -3.15 -15.53 10.19
C ILE A 239 -4.16 -16.18 11.14
N ALA A 240 -5.45 -15.90 10.97
CA ALA A 240 -6.51 -16.47 11.79
C ALA A 240 -6.97 -17.82 11.22
N PHE A 241 -6.65 -18.91 11.91
CA PHE A 241 -7.07 -20.27 11.54
C PHE A 241 -8.58 -20.32 11.27
N VAL A 242 -8.94 -20.59 10.02
CA VAL A 242 -10.31 -20.88 9.60
C VAL A 242 -10.40 -22.36 9.33
N GLY A 243 -10.88 -23.10 10.33
CA GLY A 243 -11.05 -24.56 10.28
C GLY A 243 -12.07 -25.04 9.25
N THR A 244 -11.78 -24.92 7.96
CA THR A 244 -12.48 -25.66 6.90
C THR A 244 -11.62 -26.86 6.51
N GLY A 245 -11.97 -28.02 7.07
CA GLY A 245 -11.25 -29.28 6.94
C GLY A 245 -10.85 -29.63 5.51
N GLY A 246 -9.53 -29.68 5.29
CA GLY A 246 -8.93 -30.08 4.03
C GLY A 246 -7.41 -30.00 4.03
N GLY A 247 -6.75 -30.78 4.90
CA GLY A 247 -5.31 -31.03 4.84
C GLY A 247 -4.43 -29.98 5.55
N LEU A 248 -3.44 -30.47 6.29
CA LEU A 248 -2.32 -29.67 6.80
C LEU A 248 -1.61 -28.99 5.62
N SER A 249 -1.47 -27.66 5.61
CA SER A 249 -0.36 -26.90 5.01
C SER A 249 -0.75 -25.41 5.01
N GLU A 250 -0.25 -24.59 5.93
CA GLU A 250 0.99 -23.81 5.77
C GLU A 250 0.64 -22.34 6.13
N GLU A 251 0.67 -22.02 7.43
CA GLU A 251 0.25 -20.73 8.00
C GLU A 251 1.46 -19.81 8.10
N TYR A 252 1.59 -18.91 7.14
CA TYR A 252 2.86 -18.21 6.91
C TYR A 252 2.74 -16.69 6.87
N GLY A 253 3.69 -15.98 7.49
CA GLY A 253 3.87 -14.55 7.24
C GLY A 253 2.75 -13.72 7.87
N GLY A 254 2.75 -13.52 9.18
CA GLY A 254 1.75 -12.68 9.84
C GLY A 254 1.82 -11.24 9.32
N ALA A 255 3.01 -10.63 9.32
CA ALA A 255 3.24 -9.36 8.64
C ALA A 255 3.49 -9.55 7.14
N ILE A 256 4.56 -10.24 6.74
CA ILE A 256 4.95 -10.40 5.33
C ILE A 256 5.06 -11.87 4.95
N ASN A 257 4.36 -12.24 3.88
CA ASN A 257 4.57 -13.48 3.15
C ASN A 257 5.10 -13.17 1.74
N SER A 258 6.18 -13.82 1.34
CA SER A 258 6.81 -13.62 0.03
C SER A 258 7.12 -14.94 -0.67
N ARG A 259 6.80 -14.99 -1.97
CA ARG A 259 7.14 -16.12 -2.86
C ARG A 259 7.60 -15.61 -4.22
N LEU A 260 8.73 -16.14 -4.70
CA LEU A 260 9.37 -15.76 -5.98
C LEU A 260 9.52 -14.24 -6.16
N SER A 261 9.62 -13.49 -5.06
CA SER A 261 9.64 -12.02 -5.08
C SER A 261 10.98 -11.50 -4.58
N ILE A 262 11.36 -10.31 -5.04
CA ILE A 262 12.60 -9.66 -4.64
C ILE A 262 12.33 -8.26 -4.09
N GLY A 263 13.16 -7.80 -3.17
CA GLY A 263 12.95 -6.47 -2.63
C GLY A 263 13.87 -6.05 -1.49
N VAL A 264 13.62 -4.85 -1.00
CA VAL A 264 14.25 -4.29 0.20
C VAL A 264 13.19 -3.75 1.14
N CYS A 265 13.41 -3.95 2.43
CA CYS A 265 12.65 -3.35 3.50
C CYS A 265 13.63 -2.56 4.37
N SER A 266 13.41 -1.26 4.51
CA SER A 266 14.28 -0.37 5.26
C SER A 266 13.54 0.42 6.34
N ASN A 267 14.23 0.71 7.44
CA ASN A 267 13.78 1.66 8.46
C ASN A 267 12.36 1.36 9.00
N SER A 268 11.98 0.09 9.06
CA SER A 268 10.60 -0.34 9.31
C SER A 268 10.48 -1.13 10.62
N VAL A 269 9.29 -1.09 11.22
CA VAL A 269 8.98 -1.76 12.48
C VAL A 269 7.99 -2.89 12.25
N PHE A 270 8.28 -4.04 12.83
CA PHE A 270 7.47 -5.25 12.82
C PHE A 270 7.16 -5.61 14.26
N ARG A 271 5.90 -5.54 14.67
CA ARG A 271 5.52 -5.81 16.06
C ARG A 271 4.28 -6.65 16.19
N LYS A 272 4.29 -7.59 17.14
CA LYS A 272 3.10 -8.32 17.57
C LYS A 272 2.33 -8.90 16.38
N ASN A 273 3.02 -9.40 15.35
CA ASN A 273 2.37 -10.08 14.24
C ASN A 273 2.32 -11.58 14.54
N PHE A 274 1.28 -12.24 14.04
CA PHE A 274 0.90 -13.58 14.47
C PHE A 274 0.72 -14.54 13.29
N ALA A 275 1.56 -15.57 13.26
CA ALA A 275 1.39 -16.76 12.43
C ALA A 275 2.09 -17.94 13.13
N ARG A 276 1.73 -19.16 12.77
CA ARG A 276 2.43 -20.35 13.28
C ARG A 276 3.88 -20.42 12.78
N ILE A 277 4.13 -20.00 11.54
CA ILE A 277 5.46 -19.98 10.94
C ILE A 277 5.69 -18.62 10.26
N GLY A 278 6.83 -17.99 10.53
CA GLY A 278 7.14 -16.66 10.01
C GLY A 278 6.14 -15.62 10.49
N SER A 279 5.90 -15.49 11.79
CA SER A 279 4.92 -14.52 12.32
C SER A 279 5.18 -13.09 11.86
N GLU A 280 6.45 -12.70 11.77
CA GLU A 280 6.87 -11.44 11.17
C GLU A 280 7.10 -11.60 9.68
N VAL A 281 7.98 -12.54 9.29
CA VAL A 281 8.41 -12.68 7.91
C VAL A 281 8.47 -14.15 7.50
N ASN A 282 7.84 -14.45 6.37
CA ASN A 282 7.99 -15.70 5.64
C ASN A 282 8.49 -15.45 4.22
N ILE A 283 9.62 -16.07 3.84
CA ILE A 283 10.15 -16.06 2.47
C ILE A 283 10.23 -17.48 1.91
N GLU A 284 9.25 -17.88 1.10
CA GLU A 284 9.26 -19.21 0.48
C GLU A 284 10.38 -19.32 -0.57
N SER A 285 10.49 -18.31 -1.43
CA SER A 285 11.49 -18.23 -2.50
C SER A 285 11.65 -16.78 -2.97
N GLY A 286 12.73 -16.49 -3.69
CA GLY A 286 13.14 -15.11 -3.97
C GLY A 286 14.05 -14.58 -2.87
N ARG A 287 14.08 -13.26 -2.64
CA ARG A 287 14.90 -12.62 -1.61
C ARG A 287 14.44 -11.21 -1.28
N ILE A 288 14.03 -10.97 -0.03
CA ILE A 288 13.85 -9.62 0.52
C ILE A 288 14.96 -9.38 1.53
N SER A 289 15.69 -8.28 1.39
CA SER A 289 16.68 -7.83 2.38
C SER A 289 16.08 -6.82 3.35
N PHE A 290 16.46 -6.90 4.62
CA PHE A 290 15.99 -6.01 5.68
C PHE A 290 17.16 -5.18 6.20
N GLN A 291 16.96 -3.86 6.29
CA GLN A 291 17.98 -2.89 6.66
C GLN A 291 17.41 -1.92 7.69
N ASN A 292 18.09 -1.71 8.82
CA ASN A 292 17.64 -0.76 9.84
C ASN A 292 16.22 -1.06 10.36
N CYS A 293 15.83 -2.34 10.40
CA CYS A 293 14.49 -2.74 10.83
C CYS A 293 14.48 -3.20 12.29
N SER A 294 13.39 -2.91 12.99
CA SER A 294 13.16 -3.39 14.35
C SER A 294 12.04 -4.43 14.37
N PHE A 295 12.28 -5.55 15.04
CA PHE A 295 11.33 -6.64 15.20
C PHE A 295 11.04 -6.82 16.70
N ASP A 296 9.83 -6.47 17.13
CA ASP A 296 9.27 -6.72 18.46
C ASP A 296 8.38 -7.96 18.41
N MET A 297 9.01 -9.08 18.70
CA MET A 297 8.42 -10.39 18.47
C MET A 297 7.60 -10.80 19.69
N VAL A 298 6.42 -11.36 19.46
CA VAL A 298 5.63 -11.97 20.53
C VAL A 298 5.43 -13.44 20.23
N SER A 299 6.10 -14.30 21.01
CA SER A 299 5.81 -15.74 21.01
C SER A 299 4.64 -16.00 21.96
N ILE A 300 3.45 -16.25 21.41
CA ILE A 300 2.26 -16.59 22.21
C ILE A 300 2.07 -18.10 22.40
N PHE A 301 2.83 -18.94 21.68
CA PHE A 301 2.76 -20.39 21.77
C PHE A 301 4.14 -21.03 21.59
N GLU A 302 4.42 -22.09 22.36
CA GLU A 302 5.60 -22.94 22.19
C GLU A 302 5.62 -23.48 20.74
N SER A 303 6.77 -23.41 20.05
CA SER A 303 7.00 -23.84 18.65
C SER A 303 6.61 -22.87 17.52
N PHE A 304 6.40 -21.57 17.79
CA PHE A 304 6.15 -20.58 16.73
C PHE A 304 7.46 -19.90 16.29
N VAL A 305 7.57 -19.64 14.98
CA VAL A 305 8.78 -19.06 14.38
C VAL A 305 8.48 -17.64 13.91
N ALA A 306 9.29 -16.65 14.31
CA ALA A 306 9.07 -15.28 13.88
C ALA A 306 9.53 -15.02 12.44
N ILE A 307 10.68 -15.58 12.06
CA ILE A 307 11.26 -15.43 10.73
C ILE A 307 11.57 -16.80 10.14
N TYR A 308 10.97 -17.09 8.99
CA TYR A 308 11.11 -18.35 8.27
C TYR A 308 11.45 -18.14 6.80
N TRP A 309 12.22 -19.05 6.24
CA TRP A 309 12.41 -19.15 4.80
C TRP A 309 12.61 -20.59 4.34
N SER A 310 12.23 -20.91 3.09
CA SER A 310 12.46 -22.24 2.51
C SER A 310 13.52 -22.28 1.42
N GLN A 311 13.70 -21.20 0.64
CA GLN A 311 14.69 -21.12 -0.43
C GLN A 311 15.36 -19.75 -0.42
N ASN A 312 16.69 -19.75 -0.30
CA ASN A 312 17.55 -18.59 -0.08
C ASN A 312 17.30 -17.87 1.26
N PRO A 313 18.33 -17.70 2.10
CA PRO A 313 18.18 -16.93 3.32
C PRO A 313 17.94 -15.44 3.03
N PRO A 314 17.09 -14.77 3.84
CA PRO A 314 17.03 -13.31 3.85
C PRO A 314 18.37 -12.73 4.34
N ILE A 315 18.66 -11.49 3.95
CA ILE A 315 19.75 -10.70 4.55
C ILE A 315 19.14 -9.77 5.58
N PHE A 316 19.77 -9.70 6.75
CA PHE A 316 19.49 -8.69 7.75
C PHE A 316 20.77 -7.91 8.06
N THR A 317 20.70 -6.59 7.96
CA THR A 317 21.82 -5.69 8.29
C THR A 317 21.28 -4.55 9.15
N ASN A 318 22.01 -4.18 10.20
CA ASN A 318 21.62 -3.09 11.11
C ASN A 318 20.22 -3.30 11.74
N CYS A 319 19.77 -4.54 11.92
CA CYS A 319 18.44 -4.84 12.44
C CYS A 319 18.48 -5.03 13.96
N ILE A 320 17.35 -4.78 14.63
CA ILE A 320 17.16 -5.07 16.05
C ILE A 320 16.09 -6.13 16.19
N PHE A 321 16.37 -7.18 16.94
CA PHE A 321 15.44 -8.25 17.23
C PHE A 321 15.27 -8.37 18.75
N ALA A 322 14.16 -7.83 19.26
CA ALA A 322 13.84 -7.78 20.67
C ALA A 322 12.89 -8.93 21.10
N GLY A 323 12.99 -9.33 22.38
CA GLY A 323 12.04 -10.23 23.04
C GLY A 323 12.28 -11.73 22.82
N ARG A 324 13.53 -12.21 22.93
CA ARG A 324 13.88 -13.58 22.50
C ARG A 324 13.89 -14.68 23.56
N ASP A 325 13.47 -15.86 23.10
CA ASP A 325 13.89 -17.21 23.50
C ASP A 325 14.59 -17.93 22.30
N ASP A 326 15.19 -19.10 22.54
CA ASP A 326 16.05 -19.87 21.60
C ASP A 326 15.42 -20.22 20.22
N ASP A 327 14.10 -20.16 20.05
CA ASP A 327 13.36 -20.62 18.85
C ASP A 327 13.04 -19.53 17.80
N THR A 328 13.62 -18.34 17.93
CA THR A 328 13.24 -17.15 17.15
C THR A 328 13.42 -17.28 15.63
N PHE A 329 14.46 -18.00 15.20
CA PHE A 329 14.81 -18.20 13.80
C PHE A 329 14.75 -19.67 13.42
N THR A 330 14.17 -20.00 12.27
CA THR A 330 14.30 -21.37 11.73
C THR A 330 14.57 -21.41 10.24
N SER A 331 15.29 -22.49 9.86
CA SER A 331 15.91 -22.82 8.58
C SER A 331 17.38 -22.33 8.41
N PHE A 332 18.17 -23.06 7.61
CA PHE A 332 19.58 -23.45 7.83
C PHE A 332 20.58 -22.44 8.48
N SER A 333 20.62 -21.19 8.03
CA SER A 333 21.29 -20.04 8.66
C SER A 333 20.93 -18.77 7.87
N ALA A 334 20.51 -17.68 8.53
CA ALA A 334 20.39 -16.37 7.90
C ALA A 334 21.72 -15.59 7.95
N ASP A 335 21.99 -14.78 6.92
CA ASP A 335 23.09 -13.81 6.93
C ASP A 335 22.63 -12.58 7.72
N ILE A 336 23.03 -12.53 8.99
CA ILE A 336 22.70 -11.45 9.92
C ILE A 336 23.99 -10.76 10.33
N THR A 337 24.10 -9.47 10.05
CA THR A 337 25.32 -8.68 10.33
C THR A 337 24.98 -7.33 10.94
N TYR A 338 25.89 -6.81 11.75
CA TYR A 338 25.79 -5.49 12.39
C TYR A 338 24.47 -5.27 13.11
N SER A 339 23.89 -6.34 13.65
CA SER A 339 22.53 -6.36 14.19
C SER A 339 22.55 -6.60 15.70
N THR A 340 21.50 -6.15 16.38
CA THR A 340 21.28 -6.46 17.80
C THR A 340 20.33 -7.62 17.94
N ILE A 341 20.79 -8.66 18.63
CA ILE A 341 20.05 -9.90 18.86
C ILE A 341 20.13 -10.24 20.34
N GLU A 342 19.03 -10.09 21.07
CA GLU A 342 18.95 -10.60 22.45
C GLU A 342 19.07 -12.13 22.45
N GLY A 343 19.96 -12.70 23.27
CA GLY A 343 20.29 -14.13 23.26
C GLY A 343 21.39 -14.51 22.26
N GLY A 344 21.88 -13.54 21.49
CA GLY A 344 23.00 -13.67 20.58
C GLY A 344 22.71 -14.42 19.28
N TYR A 345 23.46 -14.08 18.22
CA TYR A 345 23.48 -14.81 16.96
C TYR A 345 24.82 -14.59 16.23
N PRO A 346 25.48 -15.65 15.73
CA PRO A 346 26.75 -15.50 15.03
C PRO A 346 26.65 -14.59 13.79
N GLY A 347 27.62 -13.70 13.61
CA GLY A 347 27.70 -12.82 12.46
C GLY A 347 28.63 -11.64 12.73
N GLU A 348 29.18 -11.07 11.65
CA GLU A 348 30.05 -9.90 11.75
C GLU A 348 29.29 -8.71 12.37
N GLY A 349 29.88 -8.07 13.37
CA GLY A 349 29.32 -6.86 14.01
C GLY A 349 28.05 -7.08 14.84
N ASN A 350 27.55 -8.31 14.99
CA ASN A 350 26.37 -8.56 15.81
C ASN A 350 26.68 -8.37 17.30
N ILE A 351 25.71 -7.81 18.03
CA ILE A 351 25.79 -7.62 19.48
C ILE A 351 24.62 -8.32 20.18
N ASP A 352 24.89 -8.86 21.37
CA ASP A 352 23.90 -9.40 22.30
C ASP A 352 23.74 -8.41 23.46
N ALA A 353 22.73 -7.56 23.36
CA ALA A 353 22.46 -6.53 24.35
C ALA A 353 21.01 -6.05 24.27
N ASP A 354 20.48 -5.58 25.40
CA ASP A 354 19.19 -4.88 25.48
C ASP A 354 19.24 -3.59 24.62
N PRO A 355 18.36 -3.43 23.62
CA PRO A 355 18.31 -2.25 22.77
C PRO A 355 17.99 -0.94 23.50
N LYS A 356 17.36 -1.01 24.69
CA LYS A 356 16.90 0.15 25.45
C LYS A 356 15.99 1.08 24.63
N PHE A 357 14.89 0.54 24.12
CA PHE A 357 13.84 1.35 23.50
C PHE A 357 13.18 2.30 24.52
N VAL A 358 12.65 3.43 24.03
CA VAL A 358 11.96 4.43 24.86
C VAL A 358 10.67 3.87 25.46
N ASP A 359 9.78 3.32 24.63
CA ASP A 359 8.49 2.77 25.06
C ASP A 359 7.95 1.74 24.04
N PRO A 360 8.56 0.54 23.98
CA PRO A 360 8.20 -0.47 22.98
C PRO A 360 6.76 -1.00 23.14
N ASP A 361 6.23 -1.00 24.36
CA ASP A 361 4.86 -1.42 24.66
C ASP A 361 3.81 -0.56 23.95
N HIS A 362 4.08 0.75 23.85
CA HIS A 362 3.23 1.71 23.14
C HIS A 362 3.69 2.00 21.71
N GLY A 363 4.78 1.37 21.25
CA GLY A 363 5.27 1.43 19.86
C GLY A 363 6.33 2.49 19.59
N ASP A 364 6.92 3.08 20.63
CA ASP A 364 8.04 3.99 20.50
C ASP A 364 9.37 3.21 20.53
N TYR A 365 9.86 2.87 19.33
CA TYR A 365 11.11 2.16 19.11
C TYR A 365 12.31 3.10 18.92
N HIS A 366 12.21 4.37 19.33
CA HIS A 366 13.42 5.18 19.43
C HIS A 366 14.34 4.62 20.52
N LEU A 367 15.65 4.73 20.30
CA LEU A 367 16.65 4.28 21.26
C LEU A 367 16.87 5.33 22.35
N LEU A 368 16.94 4.89 23.61
CA LEU A 368 17.34 5.74 24.72
C LEU A 368 18.82 6.13 24.60
N ARG A 369 19.16 7.30 25.16
CA ARG A 369 20.55 7.74 25.28
C ARG A 369 21.37 6.69 26.04
N GLY A 370 22.44 6.19 25.43
CA GLY A 370 23.28 5.12 25.99
C GLY A 370 22.77 3.71 25.72
N SER A 371 21.86 3.55 24.75
CA SER A 371 21.61 2.28 24.09
C SER A 371 22.91 1.74 23.48
N PRO A 372 23.20 0.43 23.64
CA PRO A 372 24.35 -0.21 23.01
C PRO A 372 24.22 -0.32 21.48
N CYS A 373 23.02 -0.10 20.92
CA CYS A 373 22.76 -0.14 19.49
C CYS A 373 23.16 1.18 18.77
N ILE A 374 23.40 2.24 19.54
CA ILE A 374 23.83 3.52 18.97
C ILE A 374 25.28 3.36 18.47
N ASP A 375 25.52 3.79 17.23
CA ASP A 375 26.83 3.75 16.54
C ASP A 375 27.44 2.33 16.37
N SER A 376 26.62 1.27 16.47
CA SER A 376 27.07 -0.12 16.30
C SER A 376 26.81 -0.70 14.89
N GLY A 377 26.11 0.04 14.03
CA GLY A 377 25.75 -0.37 12.67
C GLY A 377 26.81 -0.04 11.62
N THR A 378 26.47 -0.26 10.35
CA THR A 378 27.22 0.18 9.16
C THR A 378 26.47 1.26 8.38
N ASP A 379 27.11 1.84 7.37
CA ASP A 379 26.51 2.79 6.43
C ASP A 379 25.42 2.16 5.51
N THR A 380 25.19 0.84 5.60
CA THR A 380 24.15 0.16 4.83
C THR A 380 22.77 0.72 5.17
N GLY A 381 22.00 1.11 4.15
CA GLY A 381 20.63 1.61 4.34
C GLY A 381 20.54 3.05 4.84
N LEU A 382 21.65 3.79 4.91
CA LEU A 382 21.62 5.25 4.99
C LEU A 382 21.05 5.79 3.67
N MET A 383 19.94 6.53 3.74
CA MET A 383 19.49 7.34 2.61
C MET A 383 20.44 8.54 2.48
N GLU A 384 20.94 8.83 1.28
CA GLU A 384 21.70 10.06 0.99
C GLU A 384 20.87 11.33 1.19
#